data_AF-A0A7Y4DDX1-F1
#
_entry.id   AF-A0A7Y4DDX1-F1
#
_cell.length_a   1.000
_cell.length_b   1.000
_cell.length_c   1.000
_cell.angle_alpha   90.00
_cell.angle_beta   90.00
_cell.angle_gamma   90.00
#
_symmetry.space_group_name_H-M   'P 1'
#
loop_
_entity.id
_entity.type
_entity.pdbx_description
1 polymer ?
#
loop_
_entity_poly.entity_id
_entity_poly.type
_entity_poly.pdbx_seq_one_letter_code
_entity_poly.pdbx_strand_id
1 'polypeptide(L)'
;MIGLEYILSLYNMQHIELAEKFGLKKQNINLWIKGKQNIPKKYLPALEEMFGINKEYFSKELNEIEKLEIQKEKLKKDLNPVIEKYDKQFMIRETNGIYEVPIYDKEEMNSIERNIEKAKLVSKFKEALDIIDDNPYMDTYKLITELLTKAQHEAIFHKTVEALAHYLEVLPDKISSNESQDEFEGEIFEVFDDYNF
;
A
#
# COMPACT_ATOMS: atom_id res chain seq x y z
N MET A 1 -4.67 -17.07 -0.67
CA MET A 1 -5.37 -17.60 0.53
C MET A 1 -6.74 -16.94 0.61
N ILE A 2 -7.80 -17.71 0.84
CA ILE A 2 -9.16 -17.18 0.92
C ILE A 2 -9.29 -16.25 2.13
N GLY A 3 -9.94 -15.09 1.96
CA GLY A 3 -9.95 -14.09 3.00
C GLY A 3 -10.68 -14.50 4.27
N LEU A 4 -11.74 -15.32 4.18
CA LEU A 4 -12.36 -15.90 5.38
C LEU A 4 -11.36 -16.72 6.21
N GLU A 5 -10.50 -17.52 5.58
CA GLU A 5 -9.48 -18.31 6.27
C GLU A 5 -8.48 -17.41 6.99
N TYR A 6 -8.01 -16.38 6.29
CA TYR A 6 -7.08 -15.41 6.84
C TYR A 6 -7.65 -14.66 8.04
N ILE A 7 -8.88 -14.17 7.91
CA ILE A 7 -9.56 -13.41 8.96
C ILE A 7 -9.78 -14.29 10.19
N LEU A 8 -10.24 -15.52 10.03
CA LEU A 8 -10.42 -16.43 11.16
C LEU A 8 -9.10 -16.70 11.89
N SER A 9 -8.02 -16.94 11.14
CA SER A 9 -6.67 -17.10 11.70
C SER A 9 -6.21 -15.86 12.46
N LEU A 10 -6.38 -14.67 11.86
CA LEU A 10 -5.99 -13.39 12.45
C LEU A 10 -6.72 -13.09 13.76
N TYR A 11 -8.00 -13.47 13.85
CA TYR A 11 -8.82 -13.30 15.06
C TYR A 11 -8.74 -14.50 16.01
N ASN A 12 -7.88 -15.49 15.74
CA ASN A 12 -7.77 -16.75 16.48
C ASN A 12 -9.12 -17.47 16.66
N MET A 13 -10.04 -17.33 15.69
CA MET A 13 -11.37 -17.92 15.74
C MET A 13 -11.38 -19.29 15.05
N GLN A 14 -11.88 -20.30 15.75
CA GLN A 14 -11.97 -21.65 15.20
C GLN A 14 -13.18 -21.80 14.25
N HIS A 15 -13.06 -22.67 13.23
CA HIS A 15 -14.16 -22.88 12.27
C HIS A 15 -15.42 -23.43 12.93
N ILE A 16 -15.28 -24.17 14.04
CA ILE A 16 -16.42 -24.71 14.80
C ILE A 16 -17.18 -23.59 15.50
N GLU A 17 -16.47 -22.63 16.08
CA GLU A 17 -17.04 -21.47 16.76
C GLU A 17 -17.85 -20.60 15.77
N LEU A 18 -17.30 -20.33 14.59
CA LEU A 18 -18.03 -19.60 13.54
C LEU A 18 -19.29 -20.37 13.09
N ALA A 19 -19.19 -21.69 12.95
CA ALA A 19 -20.31 -22.53 12.54
C ALA A 19 -21.45 -22.47 13.57
N GLU A 20 -21.12 -22.55 14.86
CA GLU A 20 -22.09 -22.44 15.96
C GLU A 20 -22.80 -21.09 15.96
N LYS A 21 -22.07 -19.98 15.77
CA LYS A 21 -22.66 -18.63 15.66
C LYS A 21 -23.69 -18.50 14.54
N PHE A 22 -23.54 -19.25 13.45
CA PHE A 22 -24.47 -19.24 12.32
C PHE A 22 -25.48 -20.39 12.31
N GLY A 23 -25.47 -21.27 13.32
CA GLY A 23 -26.32 -22.46 13.34
C GLY A 23 -26.02 -23.45 12.21
N LEU A 24 -24.74 -23.53 11.80
CA LEU A 24 -24.25 -24.37 10.71
C LEU A 24 -23.37 -25.51 11.21
N LYS A 25 -23.17 -26.52 10.36
CA LYS A 25 -22.15 -27.54 10.60
C LYS A 25 -20.77 -27.00 10.22
N LYS A 26 -19.73 -27.37 10.97
CA LYS A 26 -18.31 -27.06 10.67
C LYS A 26 -17.91 -27.35 9.21
N GLN A 27 -18.49 -28.39 8.61
CA GLN A 27 -18.27 -28.76 7.21
C GLN A 27 -18.65 -27.64 6.24
N ASN A 28 -19.71 -26.87 6.51
CA ASN A 28 -20.12 -25.75 5.66
C ASN A 28 -19.04 -24.65 5.63
N ILE A 29 -18.50 -24.28 6.80
CA ILE A 29 -17.42 -23.30 6.91
C ILE A 29 -16.16 -23.78 6.18
N ASN A 30 -15.81 -25.06 6.32
CA ASN A 30 -14.67 -25.65 5.60
C ASN A 30 -14.84 -25.60 4.07
N LEU A 31 -16.07 -25.71 3.55
CA LEU A 31 -16.33 -25.59 2.11
C LEU A 31 -16.12 -24.16 1.62
N TRP A 32 -16.47 -23.16 2.44
CA TRP A 32 -16.24 -21.75 2.13
C TRP A 32 -14.75 -21.41 2.11
N ILE A 33 -14.01 -21.85 3.13
CA ILE A 33 -12.56 -21.63 3.24
C ILE A 33 -11.79 -22.28 2.09
N LYS A 34 -12.22 -23.47 1.65
CA LYS A 34 -11.62 -24.16 0.51
C LYS A 34 -12.05 -23.62 -0.85
N GLY A 35 -12.89 -22.57 -0.90
CA GLY A 35 -13.44 -22.02 -2.14
C GLY A 35 -14.36 -22.98 -2.91
N LYS A 36 -14.78 -24.10 -2.30
CA LYS A 36 -15.66 -25.09 -2.95
C LYS A 36 -17.11 -24.62 -3.03
N GLN A 37 -17.50 -23.73 -2.13
CA GLN A 37 -18.81 -23.09 -2.10
C GLN A 37 -18.66 -21.62 -1.71
N ASN A 38 -19.40 -20.75 -2.38
CA ASN A 38 -19.46 -19.34 -1.99
C ASN A 38 -20.18 -19.18 -0.65
N ILE A 39 -19.79 -18.15 0.11
CA ILE A 39 -20.48 -17.75 1.33
C ILE A 39 -21.88 -17.24 0.93
N PRO A 40 -22.97 -17.82 1.46
CA PRO A 40 -24.31 -17.31 1.20
C PRO A 40 -24.46 -15.84 1.60
N LYS A 41 -25.04 -15.02 0.72
CA LYS A 41 -25.15 -13.56 0.89
C LYS A 41 -25.76 -13.13 2.23
N LYS A 42 -26.65 -13.95 2.80
CA LYS A 42 -27.28 -13.67 4.10
C LYS A 42 -26.32 -13.66 5.30
N TYR A 43 -25.16 -14.32 5.20
CA TYR A 43 -24.17 -14.35 6.29
C TYR A 43 -23.12 -13.23 6.16
N LEU A 44 -22.99 -12.61 4.98
CA LEU A 44 -22.00 -11.57 4.74
C LEU A 44 -22.17 -10.34 5.67
N PRO A 45 -23.37 -9.80 5.90
CA PRO A 45 -23.54 -8.67 6.83
C PRO A 45 -23.12 -9.01 8.26
N ALA A 46 -23.44 -10.23 8.72
CA ALA A 46 -23.08 -10.67 10.07
C ALA A 46 -21.57 -10.89 10.24
N LEU A 47 -20.88 -11.35 9.18
CA LEU A 47 -19.42 -11.42 9.15
C LEU A 47 -18.78 -10.03 9.17
N GLU A 48 -19.29 -9.12 8.34
CA GLU A 48 -18.82 -7.74 8.26
C GLU A 48 -18.96 -7.02 9.61
N GLU A 49 -20.10 -7.18 10.30
CA GLU A 49 -20.31 -6.64 11.64
C GLU A 49 -19.38 -7.28 12.69
N MET A 50 -19.25 -8.61 12.69
CA MET A 50 -18.45 -9.35 13.67
C MET A 50 -16.97 -8.94 13.63
N PHE A 51 -16.41 -8.83 12.43
CA PHE A 51 -14.99 -8.55 12.25
C PHE A 51 -14.68 -7.09 11.93
N GLY A 52 -15.66 -6.26 11.60
CA GLY A 52 -15.42 -4.89 11.15
C GLY A 52 -14.65 -4.83 9.82
N ILE A 53 -14.84 -5.83 8.95
CA ILE A 53 -14.10 -5.97 7.68
C ILE A 53 -15.10 -5.96 6.54
N ASN A 54 -14.79 -5.25 5.46
CA ASN A 54 -15.64 -5.21 4.26
C ASN A 54 -15.96 -6.64 3.76
N LYS A 55 -17.25 -6.90 3.53
CA LYS A 55 -17.77 -8.20 3.09
C LYS A 55 -17.09 -8.80 1.85
N GLU A 56 -16.53 -7.97 0.97
CA GLU A 56 -15.84 -8.41 -0.25
C GLU A 56 -14.59 -9.24 0.05
N TYR A 57 -13.91 -8.97 1.17
CA TYR A 57 -12.69 -9.69 1.53
C TYR A 57 -12.94 -11.15 1.91
N PHE A 58 -14.11 -11.50 2.45
CA PHE A 58 -14.33 -12.87 2.95
C PHE A 58 -14.38 -13.92 1.84
N SER A 59 -14.83 -13.54 0.64
CA SER A 59 -15.12 -14.49 -0.45
C SER A 59 -14.03 -14.56 -1.52
N LYS A 60 -13.07 -13.63 -1.52
CA LYS A 60 -11.99 -13.59 -2.51
C LYS A 60 -10.67 -14.10 -1.94
N GLU A 61 -9.74 -14.40 -2.84
CA GLU A 61 -8.35 -14.58 -2.45
C GLU A 61 -7.73 -13.22 -2.18
N LEU A 62 -7.00 -13.13 -1.06
CA LEU A 62 -6.35 -11.89 -0.65
C LEU A 62 -4.94 -11.79 -1.22
N ASN A 63 -4.64 -10.63 -1.78
CA ASN A 63 -3.24 -10.22 -2.02
C ASN A 63 -2.59 -9.69 -0.72
N GLU A 64 -1.30 -9.41 -0.76
CA GLU A 64 -0.54 -8.97 0.42
C GLU A 64 -0.99 -7.61 0.95
N ILE A 65 -1.33 -6.66 0.07
CA ILE A 65 -1.83 -5.34 0.48
C ILE A 65 -3.15 -5.51 1.22
N GLU A 66 -4.06 -6.32 0.70
CA GLU A 66 -5.38 -6.57 1.33
C GLU A 66 -5.26 -7.26 2.68
N LYS A 67 -4.30 -8.19 2.83
CA LYS A 67 -4.00 -8.80 4.13
C LYS A 67 -3.54 -7.78 5.16
N LEU A 68 -2.73 -6.79 4.76
CA LEU A 68 -2.28 -5.72 5.63
C LEU A 68 -3.41 -4.74 5.96
N GLU A 69 -4.27 -4.40 5.00
CA GLU A 69 -5.45 -3.56 5.24
C GLU A 69 -6.41 -4.23 6.24
N ILE A 70 -6.60 -5.55 6.16
CA ILE A 70 -7.38 -6.31 7.15
C ILE A 70 -6.73 -6.30 8.55
N GLN A 71 -5.40 -6.46 8.63
CA GLN A 71 -4.68 -6.35 9.91
C GLN A 71 -4.84 -4.96 10.52
N LYS A 72 -4.81 -3.92 9.69
CA LYS A 72 -5.02 -2.54 10.11
C LYS A 72 -6.40 -2.36 10.73
N GLU A 73 -7.47 -2.85 10.10
CA GLU A 73 -8.82 -2.71 10.67
C GLU A 73 -8.96 -3.44 12.01
N LYS A 74 -8.34 -4.62 12.16
CA LYS A 74 -8.25 -5.29 13.46
C LYS A 74 -7.50 -4.44 14.50
N LEU A 75 -6.32 -3.91 14.16
CA LEU A 75 -5.53 -3.08 15.08
C LEU A 75 -6.28 -1.82 15.50
N LYS A 76 -6.99 -1.16 14.58
CA LYS A 76 -7.85 -0.02 14.92
C LYS A 76 -8.91 -0.39 15.95
N LYS A 77 -9.57 -1.54 15.79
CA LYS A 77 -10.59 -2.04 16.72
C LYS A 77 -10.00 -2.40 18.09
N ASP A 78 -8.85 -3.07 18.10
CA ASP A 78 -8.21 -3.57 19.33
C ASP A 78 -7.55 -2.45 20.15
N LEU A 79 -6.91 -1.49 19.47
CA LEU A 79 -6.10 -0.46 20.12
C LEU A 79 -6.82 0.88 20.28
N ASN A 80 -7.89 1.11 19.50
CA ASN A 80 -8.61 2.38 19.43
C ASN A 80 -7.67 3.61 19.37
N PRO A 81 -6.79 3.67 18.36
CA PRO A 81 -5.73 4.69 18.29
C PRO A 81 -6.32 6.08 18.08
N VAL A 82 -5.63 7.08 18.63
CA VAL A 82 -5.95 8.50 18.46
C VAL A 82 -4.90 9.14 17.56
N ILE A 83 -5.35 10.00 16.65
CA ILE A 83 -4.45 10.77 15.77
C ILE A 83 -3.81 11.86 16.62
N GLU A 84 -2.48 11.84 16.76
CA GLU A 84 -1.73 12.89 17.47
C GLU A 84 -1.46 14.09 16.58
N LYS A 85 -1.11 13.84 15.32
CA LYS A 85 -0.78 14.86 14.34
C LYS A 85 -0.95 14.35 12.92
N TYR A 86 -0.86 15.27 11.97
CA TYR A 86 -0.79 14.96 10.55
C TYR A 86 0.59 15.34 10.03
N ASP A 87 1.09 14.53 9.11
CA ASP A 87 2.30 14.80 8.34
C ASP A 87 1.93 15.01 6.87
N LYS A 88 2.64 15.91 6.18
CA LYS A 88 2.42 16.17 4.76
C LYS A 88 3.38 15.33 3.96
N GLN A 89 2.86 14.35 3.24
CA GLN A 89 3.67 13.42 2.46
C GLN A 89 3.22 13.42 1.01
N PHE A 90 4.19 13.42 0.09
CA PHE A 90 3.92 13.10 -1.31
C PHE A 90 3.54 11.62 -1.40
N MET A 91 2.38 11.34 -2.00
CA MET A 91 1.95 9.96 -2.25
C MET A 91 1.54 9.78 -3.71
N ILE A 92 1.96 8.64 -4.27
CA ILE A 92 1.59 8.23 -5.62
C ILE A 92 0.36 7.32 -5.50
N ARG A 93 -0.85 7.87 -5.69
CA ARG A 93 -2.15 7.14 -5.61
C ARG A 93 -2.85 7.13 -6.97
N GLU A 94 -4.19 7.18 -7.00
CA GLU A 94 -4.98 7.42 -8.23
C GLU A 94 -4.80 8.86 -8.74
N THR A 95 -4.55 9.79 -7.83
CA THR A 95 -4.08 11.14 -8.12
C THR A 95 -2.78 11.34 -7.37
N ASN A 96 -1.74 11.84 -8.03
CA ASN A 96 -0.49 12.15 -7.37
C ASN A 96 -0.64 13.48 -6.62
N GLY A 97 -0.15 13.56 -5.39
CA GLY A 97 -0.35 14.76 -4.58
C GLY A 97 0.32 14.72 -3.23
N ILE A 98 0.32 15.88 -2.55
CA ILE A 98 0.61 15.97 -1.12
C ILE A 98 -0.67 15.64 -0.36
N TYR A 99 -0.55 14.74 0.59
CA TYR A 99 -1.65 14.29 1.42
C TYR A 99 -1.29 14.42 2.90
N GLU A 100 -2.30 14.71 3.71
CA GLU A 100 -2.19 14.67 5.16
C GLU A 100 -2.31 13.22 5.64
N VAL A 101 -1.19 12.67 6.09
CA VAL A 101 -1.08 11.31 6.63
C VAL A 101 -1.19 11.37 8.15
N PRO A 102 -2.16 10.66 8.77
CA PRO A 102 -2.29 10.64 10.21
C PRO A 102 -1.12 9.90 10.86
N ILE A 103 -0.60 10.47 11.94
CA ILE A 103 0.33 9.82 12.87
C ILE A 103 -0.45 9.54 14.15
N TYR A 104 -0.52 8.27 14.51
CA TYR A 104 -1.27 7.77 15.65
C TYR A 104 -0.39 7.68 16.91
N ASP A 105 -1.03 7.71 18.08
CA ASP A 105 -0.40 7.49 19.39
C ASP A 105 0.11 6.05 19.58
N LYS A 106 -0.30 5.12 18.70
CA LYS A 106 0.09 3.72 18.71
C LYS A 106 1.09 3.42 17.58
N GLU A 107 2.27 2.94 17.95
CA GLU A 107 3.32 2.63 16.98
C GLU A 107 2.96 1.43 16.10
N GLU A 108 2.18 0.47 16.61
CA GLU A 108 1.67 -0.64 15.81
C GLU A 108 0.80 -0.14 14.65
N MET A 109 0.02 0.92 14.88
CA MET A 109 -0.82 1.54 13.87
C MET A 109 0.02 2.30 12.84
N ASN A 110 1.03 3.06 13.28
CA ASN A 110 1.95 3.73 12.35
C ASN A 110 2.76 2.71 11.53
N SER A 111 3.19 1.61 12.15
CA SER A 111 3.97 0.57 11.49
C SER A 111 3.16 -0.15 10.42
N ILE A 112 1.88 -0.48 10.66
CA ILE A 112 1.06 -1.14 9.63
C ILE A 112 0.78 -0.21 8.45
N GLU A 113 0.55 1.09 8.68
CA GLU A 113 0.36 2.06 7.59
C GLU A 113 1.64 2.18 6.73
N ARG A 114 2.83 2.24 7.35
CA ARG A 114 4.11 2.24 6.60
C ARG A 114 4.31 0.95 5.81
N ASN A 115 3.93 -0.21 6.37
CA ASN A 115 4.03 -1.49 5.67
C ASN A 115 3.09 -1.56 4.46
N ILE A 116 1.87 -1.04 4.59
CA ILE A 116 0.91 -0.93 3.48
C ILE A 116 1.47 -0.06 2.36
N GLU A 117 2.01 1.11 2.70
CA GLU A 117 2.58 2.03 1.70
C GLU A 117 3.78 1.40 0.99
N LYS A 118 4.67 0.75 1.74
CA LYS A 118 5.80 0.00 1.16
C LYS A 118 5.32 -1.11 0.22
N ALA A 119 4.28 -1.85 0.60
CA ALA A 119 3.73 -2.91 -0.25
C ALA A 119 3.11 -2.36 -1.54
N LYS A 120 2.42 -1.21 -1.48
CA LYS A 120 1.88 -0.51 -2.64
C LYS A 120 3.00 -0.04 -3.57
N LEU A 121 4.07 0.56 -3.04
CA LEU A 121 5.23 0.98 -3.82
C LEU A 121 5.90 -0.20 -4.54
N VAL A 122 6.09 -1.33 -3.86
CA VAL A 122 6.66 -2.54 -4.46
C VAL A 122 5.75 -3.10 -5.56
N SER A 123 4.43 -3.08 -5.38
CA SER A 123 3.48 -3.51 -6.43
C SER A 123 3.64 -2.66 -7.69
N LYS A 124 3.61 -1.33 -7.53
CA LYS A 124 3.80 -0.40 -8.65
C LYS A 124 5.15 -0.57 -9.35
N PHE A 125 6.22 -0.83 -8.60
CA PHE A 125 7.54 -1.08 -9.18
C PHE A 125 7.55 -2.36 -10.03
N LYS A 126 6.89 -3.42 -9.58
CA LYS A 126 6.73 -4.65 -10.37
C LYS A 126 5.91 -4.41 -11.64
N GLU A 127 4.79 -3.71 -11.51
CA GLU A 127 3.95 -3.34 -12.65
C GLU A 127 4.74 -2.54 -13.70
N ALA A 128 5.64 -1.65 -13.28
CA ALA A 128 6.50 -0.88 -14.17
C ALA A 128 7.57 -1.75 -14.89
N LEU A 129 8.06 -2.80 -14.23
CA LEU A 129 9.00 -3.75 -14.86
C LEU A 129 8.30 -4.64 -15.89
N ASP A 130 7.04 -4.98 -15.64
CA ASP A 130 6.27 -5.94 -16.45
C ASP A 130 5.58 -5.31 -17.68
N ILE A 131 5.82 -4.03 -18.01
CA ILE A 131 5.13 -3.32 -19.12
C ILE A 131 5.43 -3.95 -20.50
N ILE A 132 6.66 -4.42 -20.73
CA ILE A 132 7.11 -5.04 -21.99
C ILE A 132 8.04 -6.20 -21.66
N ASP A 133 7.80 -7.39 -22.24
CA ASP A 133 8.61 -8.60 -22.02
C ASP A 133 10.10 -8.40 -22.34
N ASP A 134 10.40 -7.63 -23.40
CA ASP A 134 11.75 -7.18 -23.76
C ASP A 134 11.85 -5.66 -23.52
N ASN A 135 12.06 -5.27 -22.27
CA ASN A 135 12.16 -3.88 -21.89
C ASN A 135 13.55 -3.32 -22.26
N PRO A 136 13.66 -2.35 -23.21
CA PRO A 136 14.96 -1.84 -23.64
C PRO A 136 15.68 -1.00 -22.56
N TYR A 137 15.01 -0.67 -21.46
CA TYR A 137 15.53 0.20 -20.40
C TYR A 137 15.93 -0.57 -19.13
N MET A 138 16.12 -1.89 -19.21
CA MET A 138 16.51 -2.71 -18.04
C MET A 138 17.79 -2.25 -17.36
N ASP A 139 18.76 -1.70 -18.11
CA ASP A 139 19.99 -1.17 -17.51
C ASP A 139 19.72 0.10 -16.68
N THR A 140 18.79 0.94 -17.10
CA THR A 140 18.32 2.09 -16.31
C THR A 140 17.69 1.64 -15.00
N TYR A 141 16.84 0.61 -15.01
CA TYR A 141 16.24 0.09 -13.78
C TYR A 141 17.25 -0.53 -12.82
N LYS A 142 18.27 -1.22 -13.35
CA LYS A 142 19.40 -1.71 -12.52
C LYS A 142 20.14 -0.54 -11.87
N LEU A 143 20.45 0.51 -12.62
CA LEU A 143 21.13 1.69 -12.08
C LEU A 143 20.30 2.39 -11.01
N ILE A 144 19.00 2.60 -11.25
CA ILE A 144 18.09 3.16 -10.24
C ILE A 144 18.08 2.30 -8.98
N THR A 145 18.05 0.96 -9.13
CA THR A 145 18.11 0.04 -7.99
C THR A 145 19.42 0.16 -7.21
N GLU A 146 20.56 0.31 -7.90
CA GLU A 146 21.86 0.54 -7.27
C GLU A 146 21.92 1.91 -6.54
N LEU A 147 21.35 2.96 -7.12
CA LEU A 147 21.26 4.27 -6.48
C LEU A 147 20.39 4.22 -5.21
N LEU A 148 19.21 3.58 -5.29
CA LEU A 148 18.32 3.38 -4.15
C LEU A 148 18.95 2.55 -3.02
N THR A 149 19.93 1.71 -3.31
CA THR A 149 20.57 0.85 -2.30
C THR A 149 21.85 1.47 -1.73
N LYS A 150 22.66 2.12 -2.57
CA LYS A 150 24.00 2.61 -2.20
C LYS A 150 24.07 4.11 -1.95
N ALA A 151 23.18 4.90 -2.56
CA ALA A 151 23.20 6.36 -2.52
C ALA A 151 21.93 6.96 -1.90
N GLN A 152 21.08 6.16 -1.24
CA GLN A 152 19.82 6.65 -0.62
C GLN A 152 20.00 7.76 0.44
N HIS A 153 21.22 7.98 0.94
CA HIS A 153 21.51 9.05 1.90
C HIS A 153 22.04 10.33 1.24
N GLU A 154 22.33 10.28 -0.06
CA GLU A 154 22.90 11.41 -0.79
C GLU A 154 21.81 12.40 -1.17
N ALA A 155 21.93 13.65 -0.69
CA ALA A 155 20.94 14.70 -0.98
C ALA A 155 20.80 14.94 -2.49
N ILE A 156 21.91 14.93 -3.23
CA ILE A 156 21.92 15.15 -4.68
C ILE A 156 21.09 14.10 -5.44
N PHE A 157 21.03 12.86 -4.96
CA PHE A 157 20.21 11.83 -5.60
C PHE A 157 18.72 12.20 -5.51
N HIS A 158 18.24 12.55 -4.31
CA HIS A 158 16.85 12.95 -4.11
C HIS A 158 16.49 14.21 -4.89
N LYS A 159 17.36 15.24 -4.84
CA LYS A 159 17.14 16.49 -5.58
C LYS A 159 17.05 16.27 -7.08
N THR A 160 17.96 15.44 -7.63
CA THR A 160 17.96 15.10 -9.06
C THR A 160 16.71 14.31 -9.46
N VAL A 161 16.26 13.36 -8.63
CA VAL A 161 15.04 12.59 -8.91
C VAL A 161 13.80 13.48 -8.91
N GLU A 162 13.68 14.39 -7.95
CA GLU A 162 12.57 15.36 -7.89
C GLU A 162 12.60 16.33 -9.08
N ALA A 163 13.78 16.88 -9.39
CA ALA A 163 13.97 17.76 -10.55
C ALA A 163 13.60 17.06 -11.86
N LEU A 164 14.03 15.81 -12.07
CA LEU A 164 13.63 15.03 -13.25
C LEU A 164 12.12 14.79 -13.29
N ALA A 165 11.47 14.60 -12.14
CA ALA A 165 10.03 14.40 -12.08
C ALA A 165 9.26 15.68 -12.43
N HIS A 166 9.73 16.86 -12.00
CA HIS A 166 9.18 18.16 -12.42
C HIS A 166 9.44 18.42 -13.91
N TYR A 167 10.68 18.25 -14.37
CA TYR A 167 11.07 18.48 -15.77
C TYR A 167 10.27 17.64 -16.76
N LEU A 168 9.94 16.40 -16.40
CA LEU A 168 9.13 15.49 -17.22
C LEU A 168 7.62 15.59 -16.96
N GLU A 169 7.17 16.58 -16.19
CA GLU A 169 5.77 16.83 -15.81
C GLU A 169 5.07 15.63 -15.12
N VAL A 170 5.85 14.75 -14.48
CA VAL A 170 5.34 13.60 -13.70
C VAL A 170 4.94 14.04 -12.29
N LEU A 171 5.62 15.05 -11.76
CA LEU A 171 5.32 15.71 -10.48
C LEU A 171 4.79 17.13 -10.76
N PRO A 172 3.65 17.55 -10.17
CA PRO A 172 3.17 18.92 -10.33
C PRO A 172 4.03 19.94 -9.58
N ASP A 173 4.39 21.06 -10.23
CA ASP A 173 5.27 22.14 -9.72
C ASP A 173 4.94 22.69 -8.34
N LYS A 174 3.68 22.58 -7.91
CA LYS A 174 3.23 22.99 -6.57
C LYS A 174 3.75 22.07 -5.46
N ILE A 175 4.42 20.98 -5.79
CA ILE A 175 4.92 19.96 -4.86
C ILE A 175 6.45 20.01 -4.88
N SER A 176 7.01 20.94 -4.10
CA SER A 176 8.45 21.02 -3.86
C SER A 176 8.80 20.60 -2.44
N SER A 177 9.90 19.87 -2.28
CA SER A 177 10.36 19.39 -0.98
C SER A 177 10.88 20.53 -0.08
N ASN A 178 11.47 21.59 -0.64
CA ASN A 178 11.91 22.80 0.07
C ASN A 178 12.47 23.87 -0.89
N GLU A 179 12.70 25.10 -0.41
CA GLU A 179 13.28 26.20 -1.21
C GLU A 179 14.63 25.85 -1.87
N SER A 180 15.46 25.01 -1.23
CA SER A 180 16.74 24.58 -1.82
C SER A 180 16.60 23.59 -2.98
N GLN A 181 15.40 23.02 -3.17
CA GLN A 181 15.05 22.24 -4.34
C GLN A 181 14.76 23.18 -5.52
N ASP A 182 13.99 24.24 -5.30
CA ASP A 182 13.63 25.21 -6.35
C ASP A 182 14.87 25.88 -6.94
N GLU A 183 15.84 26.25 -6.09
CA GLU A 183 17.14 26.79 -6.54
C GLU A 183 17.93 25.78 -7.38
N PHE A 184 17.96 24.51 -6.97
CA PHE A 184 18.65 23.44 -7.69
C PHE A 184 18.01 23.16 -9.06
N GLU A 185 16.67 23.20 -9.12
CA GLU A 185 15.92 23.02 -10.36
C GLU A 185 16.19 24.11 -11.38
N GLY A 186 16.27 25.37 -10.93
CA GLY A 186 16.63 26.48 -11.81
C GLY A 186 17.98 26.27 -12.51
N GLU A 187 19.00 25.80 -11.79
CA GLU A 187 20.31 25.53 -12.37
C GLU A 187 20.32 24.27 -13.26
N ILE A 188 19.68 23.18 -12.81
CA ILE A 188 19.77 21.90 -13.54
C ILE A 188 18.87 21.85 -14.78
N PHE A 189 17.78 22.62 -14.83
CA PHE A 189 16.91 22.67 -16.01
C PHE A 189 17.59 23.35 -17.19
N GLU A 190 18.41 24.39 -16.96
CA GLU A 190 19.25 24.97 -18.01
C GLU A 190 20.17 23.90 -18.63
N VAL A 191 20.77 23.05 -17.78
CA VAL A 191 21.59 21.93 -18.25
C VAL A 191 20.76 20.90 -18.99
N PHE A 192 19.57 20.55 -18.52
CA PHE A 192 18.71 19.59 -19.23
C PHE A 192 18.32 20.12 -20.61
N ASP A 193 17.89 21.37 -20.71
CA ASP A 193 17.50 22.00 -21.99
C ASP A 193 18.66 22.08 -22.99
N ASP A 194 19.89 22.29 -22.51
CA ASP A 194 21.09 22.36 -23.34
C ASP A 194 21.58 20.99 -23.85
N TYR A 195 21.15 19.88 -23.26
CA TYR A 195 21.67 18.54 -23.57
C TYR A 195 20.60 17.49 -23.92
N ASN A 196 19.31 17.83 -23.84
CA ASN A 196 18.19 16.95 -24.13
C ASN A 196 17.64 17.20 -25.56
N PHE A 197 18.39 16.77 -26.59
CA PHE A 197 18.03 16.86 -28.01
C PHE A 197 17.88 15.49 -28.69
#